data_AF-A0A7S3Y381-F1
#
_entry.id   AF-A0A7S3Y381-F1
#
_cell.length_a   1.000
_cell.length_b   1.000
_cell.length_c   1.000
_cell.angle_alpha   90.00
_cell.angle_beta   90.00
_cell.angle_gamma   90.00
#
_symmetry.space_group_name_H-M   'P 1'
#
loop_
_entity.id
_entity.type
_entity.pdbx_description
1 polymer ?
#
loop_
_entity_poly.entity_id
_entity_poly.type
_entity_poly.pdbx_seq_one_letter_code
_entity_poly.pdbx_strand_id
1 'polypeptide(L)'
;EFGFLVAEKPGMSGEEQLQVLQQHFEVLEPSASGTKALLLSTYAKLANLYEECRPAADAAFRRLRRSTDLELQQRAAEYLGLPQQGPEVVEDVLREMPPFPEGRASALEERLRRQERKKAEDPFATNANGGNNDSDEDEDAASSDNSRDEVGGSRDDSSEDGASDGGGGDTSEADGSSDEEEE
;
A
#
# COMPACT_ATOMS: atom_id res chain seq x y z
N GLU A 1 15.03 1.99 -6.93
CA GLU A 1 15.49 0.95 -7.88
C GLU A 1 16.99 0.98 -8.12
N PHE A 2 17.52 1.94 -8.89
CA PHE A 2 18.89 1.85 -9.42
C PHE A 2 19.95 2.64 -8.63
N GLY A 3 19.67 2.97 -7.37
CA GLY A 3 20.60 3.77 -6.53
C GLY A 3 21.96 3.10 -6.31
N PHE A 4 21.99 1.76 -6.35
CA PHE A 4 23.23 0.97 -6.23
C PHE A 4 24.21 1.19 -7.39
N LEU A 5 23.76 1.58 -8.59
CA LEU A 5 24.63 1.83 -9.74
C LEU A 5 25.54 3.06 -9.57
N VAL A 6 25.20 3.95 -8.64
CA VAL A 6 25.93 5.21 -8.42
C VAL A 6 26.55 5.31 -7.04
N ALA A 7 26.32 4.32 -6.17
CA ALA A 7 26.70 4.37 -4.75
C ALA A 7 28.22 4.41 -4.51
N GLU A 8 29.03 3.90 -5.44
CA GLU A 8 30.49 3.92 -5.35
C GLU A 8 31.11 5.29 -5.64
N LYS A 9 30.32 6.25 -6.18
CA LYS A 9 30.83 7.58 -6.47
C LYS A 9 30.93 8.39 -5.17
N PRO A 10 32.01 9.18 -5.00
CA PRO A 10 32.13 10.07 -3.84
C PRO A 10 30.93 11.03 -3.77
N GLY A 11 30.29 11.11 -2.61
CA GLY A 11 29.13 11.99 -2.41
C GLY A 11 27.79 11.44 -2.91
N MET A 12 27.73 10.15 -3.28
CA MET A 12 26.51 9.49 -3.76
C MET A 12 26.19 8.21 -2.99
N SER A 13 26.67 8.08 -1.75
CA SER A 13 26.39 6.92 -0.89
C SER A 13 24.88 6.76 -0.61
N GLY A 14 24.46 5.57 -0.17
CA GLY A 14 23.06 5.30 0.18
C GLY A 14 22.50 6.29 1.21
N GLU A 15 23.30 6.66 2.20
CA GLU A 15 22.94 7.64 3.23
C GLU A 15 22.70 9.04 2.64
N GLU A 16 23.60 9.51 1.76
CA GLU A 16 23.46 10.81 1.09
C GLU A 16 22.24 10.82 0.16
N GLN A 17 22.01 9.73 -0.57
CA GLN A 17 20.80 9.57 -1.38
C GLN A 17 19.54 9.69 -0.52
N LEU A 18 19.50 9.02 0.63
CA LEU A 18 18.37 9.11 1.56
C LEU A 18 18.20 10.52 2.13
N GLN A 19 19.30 11.17 2.52
CA GLN A 19 19.28 12.52 3.09
C GLN A 19 18.69 13.55 2.12
N VAL A 20 19.08 13.51 0.84
CA VAL A 20 18.54 14.40 -0.19
C VAL A 20 17.04 14.16 -0.37
N LEU A 21 16.59 12.90 -0.41
CA LEU A 21 15.17 12.60 -0.51
C LEU A 21 14.37 13.11 0.70
N GLN A 22 14.94 13.01 1.91
CA GLN A 22 14.31 13.53 3.13
C GLN A 22 14.17 15.05 3.11
N GLN A 23 15.17 15.79 2.63
CA GLN A 23 15.07 17.25 2.47
C GLN A 23 13.89 17.64 1.58
N HIS A 24 13.69 16.93 0.47
CA HIS A 24 12.55 17.17 -0.40
C HIS A 24 11.24 16.75 0.25
N PHE A 25 11.20 15.64 0.97
CA PHE A 25 10.01 15.15 1.65
C PHE A 25 9.38 16.19 2.59
N GLU A 26 10.20 16.96 3.31
CA GLU A 26 9.73 17.94 4.30
C GLU A 26 9.15 19.22 3.66
N VAL A 27 9.57 19.55 2.44
CA VAL A 27 9.08 20.73 1.69
C VAL A 27 7.81 20.40 0.89
N LEU A 28 7.47 19.12 0.71
CA LEU A 28 6.27 18.71 -0.02
C LEU A 28 4.99 19.18 0.69
N GLU A 29 4.11 19.81 -0.09
CA GLU A 29 2.77 20.23 0.32
C GLU A 29 1.95 19.07 0.93
N PRO A 30 0.98 19.36 1.82
CA PRO A 30 0.10 18.33 2.38
C PRO A 30 -0.70 17.56 1.32
N SER A 31 -1.05 18.20 0.20
CA SER A 31 -1.81 17.58 -0.90
C SER A 31 -1.00 16.58 -1.73
N ALA A 32 0.34 16.60 -1.64
CA ALA A 32 1.22 15.71 -2.40
C ALA A 32 1.38 14.32 -1.75
N SER A 33 0.26 13.72 -1.32
CA SER A 33 0.24 12.42 -0.64
C SER A 33 0.86 11.30 -1.49
N GLY A 34 0.50 11.23 -2.77
CA GLY A 34 1.04 10.20 -3.68
C GLY A 34 2.57 10.23 -3.79
N THR A 35 3.17 11.42 -3.84
CA THR A 35 4.64 11.57 -3.86
C THR A 35 5.26 11.13 -2.53
N LYS A 36 4.66 11.50 -1.39
CA LYS A 36 5.12 11.07 -0.06
C LYS A 36 5.03 9.54 0.09
N ALA A 37 3.97 8.92 -0.43
CA ALA A 37 3.79 7.48 -0.43
C ALA A 37 4.86 6.77 -1.29
N LEU A 38 5.20 7.33 -2.46
CA LEU A 38 6.29 6.83 -3.30
C LEU A 38 7.66 6.93 -2.61
N LEU A 39 7.92 8.04 -1.92
CA LEU A 39 9.16 8.24 -1.16
C LEU A 39 9.26 7.25 0.01
N LEU A 40 8.16 6.96 0.71
CA LEU A 40 8.12 5.93 1.75
C LEU A 40 8.57 4.56 1.22
N SER A 41 8.06 4.15 0.05
CA SER A 41 8.50 2.89 -0.60
C SER A 41 9.97 2.94 -1.00
N THR A 42 10.44 4.11 -1.44
CA THR A 42 11.86 4.32 -1.76
C THR A 42 12.74 4.18 -0.52
N TYR A 43 12.31 4.68 0.65
CA TYR A 43 13.03 4.51 1.91
C TYR A 43 13.10 3.06 2.34
N ALA A 44 12.01 2.29 2.18
CA ALA A 44 11.99 0.87 2.48
C ALA A 44 13.00 0.11 1.62
N LYS A 45 13.07 0.43 0.32
CA LYS A 45 14.09 -0.15 -0.57
C LYS A 45 15.51 0.27 -0.19
N LEU A 46 15.77 1.53 0.12
CA LEU A 46 17.09 1.99 0.55
C LEU A 46 17.54 1.33 1.85
N ALA A 47 16.64 1.16 2.83
CA ALA A 47 16.91 0.47 4.09
C ALA A 47 17.18 -1.03 3.92
N ASN A 48 16.66 -1.64 2.84
CA ASN A 48 16.98 -3.02 2.46
C ASN A 48 18.35 -3.14 1.80
N LEU A 49 18.67 -2.22 0.87
CA LEU A 49 19.95 -2.22 0.15
C LEU A 49 21.14 -1.79 1.02
N TYR A 50 20.91 -0.86 1.94
CA TYR A 50 21.94 -0.23 2.78
C TYR A 50 21.52 -0.29 4.24
N GLU A 51 22.21 -1.08 5.05
CA GLU A 51 21.86 -1.23 6.46
C GLU A 51 22.06 0.08 7.25
N GLU A 52 23.02 0.90 6.82
CA GLU A 52 23.28 2.23 7.35
C GLU A 52 22.08 3.20 7.23
N CYS A 53 21.21 2.98 6.24
CA CYS A 53 20.02 3.81 6.02
C CYS A 53 18.86 3.46 6.97
N ARG A 54 18.88 2.27 7.60
CA ARG A 54 17.76 1.76 8.41
C ARG A 54 17.36 2.71 9.54
N PRO A 55 18.27 3.26 10.37
CA PRO A 55 17.88 4.12 11.49
C PRO A 55 17.11 5.37 11.04
N ALA A 56 17.55 5.99 9.93
CA ALA A 56 16.93 7.18 9.37
C ALA A 56 15.57 6.86 8.72
N ALA A 57 15.47 5.76 7.98
CA ALA A 57 14.20 5.30 7.40
C ALA A 57 13.18 4.95 8.49
N ASP A 58 13.59 4.20 9.51
CA ASP A 58 12.76 3.84 10.65
C ASP A 58 12.22 5.06 11.41
N ALA A 59 13.06 6.09 11.60
CA ALA A 59 12.63 7.32 12.23
C ALA A 59 11.51 8.00 11.42
N ALA A 60 11.62 8.01 10.09
CA ALA A 60 10.57 8.53 9.21
C ALA A 60 9.29 7.69 9.30
N PHE A 61 9.39 6.35 9.31
CA PHE A 61 8.24 5.45 9.45
C PHE A 61 7.52 5.62 10.79
N ARG A 62 8.26 5.70 11.91
CA ARG A 62 7.66 5.92 13.24
C ARG A 62 6.90 7.25 13.31
N ARG A 63 7.40 8.30 12.65
CA ARG A 63 6.71 9.60 12.54
C ARG A 63 5.43 9.48 11.72
N LEU A 64 5.50 8.85 10.54
CA LEU A 64 4.39 8.79 9.58
C LEU A 64 3.32 7.75 9.93
N ARG A 65 3.61 6.77 10.77
CA ARG A 65 2.61 5.86 11.35
C ARG A 65 1.51 6.58 12.14
N ARG A 66 1.75 7.82 12.58
CA ARG A 66 0.78 8.66 13.29
C ARG A 66 0.19 9.76 12.39
N SER A 67 0.43 9.69 11.08
CA SER A 67 -0.14 10.62 10.09
C SER A 67 -1.66 10.51 10.04
N THR A 68 -2.35 11.60 9.71
CA THR A 68 -3.80 11.60 9.44
C THR A 68 -4.15 11.02 8.08
N ASP A 69 -3.17 10.93 7.19
CA ASP A 69 -3.30 10.31 5.88
C ASP A 69 -3.19 8.80 5.99
N LEU A 70 -4.27 8.09 5.64
CA LEU A 70 -4.39 6.63 5.76
C LEU A 70 -3.36 5.89 4.91
N GLU A 71 -3.03 6.37 3.71
CA GLU A 71 -2.06 5.72 2.82
C GLU A 71 -0.65 5.82 3.40
N LEU A 72 -0.28 7.00 3.89
CA LEU A 72 1.03 7.20 4.53
C LEU A 72 1.13 6.42 5.84
N GLN A 73 0.06 6.40 6.64
CA GLN A 73 -0.01 5.66 7.88
C GLN A 73 0.14 4.15 7.65
N GLN A 74 -0.61 3.59 6.70
CA GLN A 74 -0.59 2.17 6.40
C GLN A 74 0.80 1.73 5.93
N ARG A 75 1.37 2.42 4.92
CA ARG A 75 2.72 2.12 4.43
C ARG A 75 3.76 2.21 5.53
N ALA A 76 3.71 3.26 6.36
CA ALA A 76 4.68 3.42 7.44
C ALA A 76 4.56 2.32 8.50
N ALA A 77 3.35 1.84 8.81
CA ALA A 77 3.14 0.73 9.73
C ALA A 77 3.64 -0.60 9.14
N GLU A 78 3.34 -0.87 7.88
CA GLU A 78 3.79 -2.08 7.18
C GLU A 78 5.32 -2.12 7.06
N TYR A 79 5.95 -1.04 6.61
CA TYR A 79 7.42 -0.99 6.46
C TYR A 79 8.17 -1.09 7.78
N LEU A 80 7.59 -0.59 8.88
CA LEU A 80 8.17 -0.77 10.22
C LEU A 80 8.05 -2.20 10.75
N GLY A 81 6.99 -2.92 10.34
CA GLY A 81 6.75 -4.32 10.72
C GLY A 81 7.44 -5.33 9.81
N LEU A 82 7.77 -4.96 8.57
CA LEU A 82 8.32 -5.84 7.55
C LEU A 82 9.61 -6.56 7.99
N PRO A 83 10.61 -5.90 8.65
CA PRO A 83 11.82 -6.59 9.12
C PRO A 83 11.56 -7.71 10.14
N GLN A 84 10.41 -7.70 10.82
CA GLN A 84 10.03 -8.71 11.83
C GLN A 84 9.50 -10.00 11.20
N GLN A 85 9.15 -9.99 9.91
CA GLN A 85 8.64 -11.17 9.19
C GLN A 85 9.74 -12.16 8.78
N GLY A 86 11.02 -11.75 8.88
CA GLY A 86 12.18 -12.55 8.52
C GLY A 86 12.87 -12.07 7.23
N PRO A 87 14.18 -12.31 7.09
CA PRO A 87 14.98 -11.75 5.99
C PRO A 87 14.55 -12.26 4.61
N GLU A 88 14.18 -13.54 4.49
CA GLU A 88 13.74 -14.14 3.21
C GLU A 88 12.49 -13.42 2.65
N VAL A 89 11.51 -13.14 3.52
CA VAL A 89 10.28 -12.42 3.13
C VAL A 89 10.59 -10.98 2.73
N VAL A 90 11.49 -10.32 3.44
CA VAL A 90 11.88 -8.92 3.14
C VAL A 90 12.56 -8.84 1.78
N GLU A 91 13.49 -9.76 1.49
CA GLU A 91 14.20 -9.83 0.21
C GLU A 91 13.25 -10.11 -0.95
N ASP A 92 12.30 -11.04 -0.78
CA ASP A 92 11.32 -11.38 -1.80
C ASP A 92 10.35 -10.23 -2.11
N VAL A 93 9.90 -9.49 -1.08
CA VAL A 93 8.99 -8.35 -1.25
C VAL A 93 9.70 -7.17 -1.89
N LEU A 94 10.96 -6.92 -1.53
CA LEU A 94 11.74 -5.76 -1.99
C LEU A 94 12.67 -6.07 -3.16
N ARG A 95 12.48 -7.21 -3.82
CA ARG A 95 13.23 -7.63 -5.01
C ARG A 95 13.06 -6.64 -6.17
N GLU A 96 13.92 -6.79 -7.16
CA GLU A 96 13.86 -5.99 -8.39
C GLU A 96 12.51 -6.15 -9.09
N MET A 97 11.93 -5.00 -9.48
CA MET A 97 10.66 -4.97 -10.17
C MET A 97 10.81 -5.63 -11.54
N PRO A 98 9.91 -6.56 -11.90
CA PRO A 98 9.95 -7.19 -13.22
C PRO A 98 9.76 -6.13 -14.32
N PRO A 99 10.31 -6.36 -15.52
CA PRO A 99 10.07 -5.47 -16.66
C PRO A 99 8.58 -5.44 -17.00
N PHE A 100 8.12 -4.29 -17.48
CA PHE A 100 6.75 -4.17 -17.96
C PHE A 100 6.53 -5.10 -19.17
N PRO A 101 5.33 -5.71 -19.30
CA PRO A 101 5.02 -6.61 -20.41
C PRO A 101 5.08 -5.88 -21.75
N GLU A 102 5.73 -6.49 -22.73
CA GLU A 102 5.78 -6.00 -24.11
C GLU A 102 4.43 -6.29 -24.80
N GLY A 103 3.87 -5.31 -25.51
CA GLY A 103 2.58 -5.46 -26.23
C GLY A 103 1.42 -4.64 -25.67
N ARG A 104 1.61 -3.96 -24.55
CA ARG A 104 0.72 -2.88 -24.09
C ARG A 104 0.81 -1.70 -25.07
N ALA A 105 -0.33 -1.27 -25.62
CA ALA A 105 -0.40 0.03 -26.29
C ALA A 105 -0.03 1.15 -25.30
N SER A 106 0.75 2.14 -25.74
CA SER A 106 1.16 3.21 -24.86
C SER A 106 -0.07 4.01 -24.40
N ALA A 107 -0.23 4.22 -23.09
CA ALA A 107 -1.33 5.02 -22.56
C ALA A 107 -1.32 6.45 -23.13
N LEU A 108 -0.14 6.97 -23.50
CA LEU A 108 0.01 8.26 -24.16
C LEU A 108 -0.49 8.22 -25.61
N GLU A 109 -0.24 7.12 -26.33
CA GLU A 109 -0.78 6.93 -27.69
C GLU A 109 -2.30 6.79 -27.67
N GLU A 110 -2.86 6.10 -26.67
CA GLU A 110 -4.30 6.01 -26.49
C GLU A 110 -4.91 7.39 -26.18
N ARG A 111 -4.29 8.15 -25.28
CA ARG A 111 -4.70 9.53 -24.98
C ARG A 111 -4.61 10.43 -26.21
N LEU A 112 -3.55 10.31 -27.01
CA LEU A 112 -3.40 11.05 -28.26
C LEU A 112 -4.50 10.69 -29.25
N ARG A 113 -4.74 9.40 -29.51
CA ARG A 113 -5.82 8.93 -30.39
C ARG A 113 -7.19 9.40 -29.89
N ARG A 114 -7.41 9.42 -28.58
CA ARG A 114 -8.65 9.94 -27.97
C ARG A 114 -8.80 11.44 -28.23
N GLN A 115 -7.74 12.23 -28.09
CA GLN A 115 -7.76 13.66 -28.41
C GLN A 115 -7.97 13.92 -29.91
N GLU A 116 -7.31 13.16 -30.79
CA GLU A 116 -7.49 13.25 -32.24
C GLU A 116 -8.93 12.93 -32.66
N ARG A 117 -9.55 11.90 -32.06
CA ARG A 117 -10.97 11.59 -32.28
C ARG A 117 -11.89 12.72 -31.82
N LYS A 118 -11.67 13.25 -30.60
CA LYS A 118 -12.43 14.42 -30.09
C LYS A 118 -12.31 15.63 -31.03
N LYS A 119 -11.13 15.88 -31.62
CA LYS A 119 -10.89 16.97 -32.57
C LYS A 119 -11.54 16.73 -33.94
N ALA A 120 -11.62 15.49 -34.39
CA ALA A 120 -12.28 15.13 -35.65
C ALA A 120 -13.82 15.20 -35.56
N GLU A 121 -14.37 14.95 -34.38
CA GLU A 121 -15.80 15.01 -34.09
C GLU A 121 -16.32 16.46 -33.97
N ASP A 122 -15.48 17.42 -33.54
CA ASP A 122 -15.86 18.84 -33.44
C ASP A 122 -14.74 19.82 -33.89
N PRO A 123 -14.59 20.08 -35.21
CA PRO A 123 -13.47 20.84 -35.77
C PRO A 123 -13.46 22.34 -35.42
N PHE A 124 -14.52 22.87 -34.79
CA PHE A 124 -14.65 24.27 -34.37
C PHE A 124 -14.45 24.50 -32.86
N ALA A 125 -14.20 23.45 -32.07
CA ALA A 125 -13.88 23.57 -30.65
C ALA A 125 -12.42 24.07 -30.45
N THR A 126 -12.10 25.25 -30.96
CA THR A 126 -10.82 25.91 -30.69
C THR A 126 -11.04 27.08 -29.73
N ASN A 127 -10.43 26.92 -28.54
CA ASN A 127 -9.93 27.96 -27.67
C ASN A 127 -10.95 28.82 -26.90
N ALA A 128 -11.49 28.26 -25.81
CA ALA A 128 -11.93 29.02 -24.66
C ALA A 128 -11.02 28.71 -23.46
N ASN A 129 -9.93 29.45 -23.38
CA ASN A 129 -9.21 29.87 -22.17
C ASN A 129 -9.25 28.94 -20.92
N GLY A 130 -8.16 28.20 -20.73
CA GLY A 130 -7.45 27.99 -19.45
C GLY A 130 -8.26 27.96 -18.15
N GLY A 131 -8.87 26.82 -17.85
CA GLY A 131 -9.36 26.48 -16.52
C GLY A 131 -9.41 24.97 -16.37
N ASN A 132 -8.34 24.39 -15.83
CA ASN A 132 -8.31 22.98 -15.41
C ASN A 132 -9.48 22.74 -14.45
N ASN A 133 -10.47 21.97 -14.89
CA ASN A 133 -11.35 21.16 -14.06
C ASN A 133 -11.81 19.98 -14.92
N ASP A 134 -10.86 19.14 -15.35
CA ASP A 134 -11.17 17.78 -15.77
C ASP A 134 -11.28 16.94 -14.48
N SER A 135 -12.43 17.05 -13.82
CA SER A 135 -12.91 15.99 -12.93
C SER A 135 -13.48 14.88 -13.81
N ASP A 136 -12.58 14.12 -14.44
CA ASP A 136 -12.94 12.86 -15.07
C ASP A 136 -12.99 11.81 -13.93
N GLU A 137 -14.20 11.53 -13.45
CA GLU A 137 -14.49 10.32 -12.68
C GLU A 137 -14.27 9.12 -13.60
N ASP A 138 -13.04 8.61 -13.65
CA ASP A 138 -12.74 7.34 -14.29
C ASP A 138 -13.24 6.21 -13.38
N GLU A 139 -14.50 5.78 -13.59
CA GLU A 139 -14.92 4.43 -13.21
C GLU A 139 -14.12 3.43 -14.05
N ASP A 140 -13.12 2.81 -13.42
CA ASP A 140 -12.39 1.67 -13.95
C ASP A 140 -13.34 0.48 -14.16
N ALA A 141 -14.03 0.44 -15.29
CA ALA A 141 -14.66 -0.78 -15.80
C ALA A 141 -13.55 -1.72 -16.30
N ALA A 142 -12.93 -2.42 -15.36
CA ALA A 142 -12.14 -3.60 -15.64
C ALA A 142 -13.02 -4.58 -16.44
N SER A 143 -12.74 -4.75 -17.73
CA SER A 143 -13.36 -5.80 -18.52
C SER A 143 -12.90 -7.14 -17.94
N SER A 144 -13.74 -7.75 -17.11
CA SER A 144 -13.56 -9.13 -16.66
C SER A 144 -13.82 -10.06 -17.84
N ASP A 145 -12.78 -10.35 -18.62
CA ASP A 145 -12.76 -11.50 -19.52
C ASP A 145 -12.59 -12.76 -18.68
N ASN A 146 -13.71 -13.27 -18.16
CA ASN A 146 -13.76 -14.48 -17.36
C ASN A 146 -14.05 -15.66 -18.30
N SER A 147 -13.01 -16.17 -18.95
CA SER A 147 -13.05 -17.49 -19.58
C SER A 147 -13.17 -18.55 -18.49
N ARG A 148 -14.41 -18.98 -18.24
CA ARG A 148 -14.76 -20.11 -17.37
C ARG A 148 -14.27 -21.42 -18.01
N ASP A 149 -13.19 -21.97 -17.47
CA ASP A 149 -12.91 -23.41 -17.57
C ASP A 149 -13.72 -24.14 -16.48
N GLU A 150 -14.69 -24.94 -16.91
CA GLU A 150 -15.46 -25.85 -16.05
C GLU A 150 -14.59 -27.04 -15.64
N VAL A 151 -14.35 -27.20 -14.33
CA VAL A 151 -14.04 -28.51 -13.74
C VAL A 151 -15.00 -28.74 -12.57
N GLY A 152 -15.98 -29.60 -12.82
CA GLY A 152 -16.95 -30.05 -11.84
C GLY A 152 -16.32 -30.89 -10.74
N GLY A 153 -16.65 -30.55 -9.50
CA GLY A 153 -16.35 -31.34 -8.30
C GLY A 153 -17.58 -31.35 -7.40
N SER A 154 -18.39 -32.41 -7.53
CA SER A 154 -19.53 -32.72 -6.67
C SER A 154 -19.12 -32.85 -5.21
N ARG A 155 -19.87 -32.23 -4.28
CA ARG A 155 -19.99 -32.70 -2.90
C ARG A 155 -21.42 -32.47 -2.39
N ASP A 156 -22.01 -33.60 -2.03
CA ASP A 156 -23.33 -33.81 -1.44
C ASP A 156 -23.55 -33.01 -0.14
N ASP A 157 -24.77 -32.48 0.00
CA ASP A 157 -25.32 -32.00 1.28
C ASP A 157 -26.53 -32.88 1.61
N SER A 158 -26.39 -33.69 2.65
CA SER A 158 -27.47 -34.48 3.25
C SER A 158 -27.62 -34.08 4.71
N SER A 159 -28.84 -33.67 5.01
CA SER A 159 -29.41 -33.26 6.29
C SER A 159 -29.40 -34.40 7.31
N GLU A 160 -29.33 -34.09 8.61
CA GLU A 160 -30.07 -34.83 9.64
C GLU A 160 -30.13 -34.08 10.99
N ASP A 161 -31.36 -33.98 11.51
CA ASP A 161 -31.79 -33.48 12.81
C ASP A 161 -31.44 -34.42 13.97
N GLY A 162 -31.39 -33.89 15.21
CA GLY A 162 -31.42 -34.72 16.42
C GLY A 162 -31.52 -33.92 17.73
N ALA A 163 -32.65 -34.04 18.43
CA ALA A 163 -32.96 -33.41 19.72
C ALA A 163 -32.82 -34.37 20.91
N SER A 164 -32.55 -33.83 22.12
CA SER A 164 -32.95 -34.28 23.50
C SER A 164 -31.95 -33.71 24.53
N ASP A 165 -32.33 -32.84 25.49
CA ASP A 165 -33.07 -32.99 26.76
C ASP A 165 -32.23 -33.47 27.97
N GLY A 166 -32.37 -32.75 29.11
CA GLY A 166 -32.25 -33.32 30.46
C GLY A 166 -31.24 -32.74 31.48
N GLY A 167 -31.75 -31.96 32.45
CA GLY A 167 -31.32 -31.87 33.89
C GLY A 167 -29.99 -31.15 34.21
N GLY A 168 -29.79 -30.39 35.30
CA GLY A 168 -30.45 -30.23 36.60
C GLY A 168 -29.38 -30.20 37.73
N GLY A 169 -29.43 -29.21 38.64
CA GLY A 169 -28.58 -29.09 39.85
C GLY A 169 -27.89 -27.71 39.92
N ASP A 170 -28.35 -26.72 40.68
CA ASP A 170 -28.39 -26.56 42.15
C ASP A 170 -27.02 -26.63 42.84
N THR A 171 -26.48 -25.45 43.22
CA THR A 171 -25.60 -25.27 44.37
C THR A 171 -25.83 -23.90 45.01
N SER A 172 -26.24 -23.93 46.26
CA SER A 172 -26.45 -22.86 47.24
C SER A 172 -25.17 -22.20 47.77
N GLU A 173 -25.30 -20.91 48.09
CA GLU A 173 -24.89 -20.18 49.32
C GLU A 173 -23.57 -20.46 50.07
N ALA A 174 -22.85 -19.37 50.40
CA ALA A 174 -22.27 -18.95 51.70
C ALA A 174 -21.11 -17.95 51.43
N ASP A 175 -21.25 -16.64 51.66
CA ASP A 175 -21.12 -15.89 52.93
C ASP A 175 -19.76 -16.02 53.64
N GLY A 176 -19.14 -14.88 53.96
CA GLY A 176 -17.79 -14.80 54.53
C GLY A 176 -17.19 -13.38 54.57
N SER A 177 -17.67 -12.59 55.52
CA SER A 177 -17.15 -11.31 56.04
C SER A 177 -15.75 -11.42 56.68
N SER A 178 -14.97 -10.32 56.65
CA SER A 178 -13.95 -9.79 57.60
C SER A 178 -12.97 -8.90 56.79
N ASP A 179 -12.97 -7.55 56.82
CA ASP A 179 -12.73 -6.57 57.91
C ASP A 179 -11.26 -6.45 58.36
N GLU A 180 -10.87 -5.21 58.72
CA GLU A 180 -9.56 -4.68 59.18
C GLU A 180 -8.56 -4.25 58.06
N GLU A 181 -8.34 -2.97 57.73
CA GLU A 181 -7.90 -1.75 58.45
C GLU A 181 -6.41 -1.68 58.88
N GLU A 182 -5.83 -0.53 58.49
CA GLU A 182 -4.73 0.26 59.06
C GLU A 182 -3.23 0.01 58.76
N GLU A 183 -2.60 1.18 58.55
CA GLU A 183 -1.19 1.63 58.48
C GLU A 183 -0.28 1.25 57.30
#